data_AF-X1BW57-F1
#
_entry.id   AF-X1BW57-F1
#
_cell.length_a   1.000
_cell.length_b   1.000
_cell.length_c   1.000
_cell.angle_alpha   90.00
_cell.angle_beta   90.00
_cell.angle_gamma   90.00
#
_symmetry.space_group_name_H-M   'P 1'
#
loop_
_entity.id
_entity.type
_entity.pdbx_description
1 polymer ?
#
loop_
_entity_poly.entity_id
_entity_poly.type
_entity_poly.pdbx_seq_one_letter_code
_entity_poly.pdbx_strand_id
1 'polypeptide(L)'
;GRAGDEPGAIKELYDFAKSLGFKIVAAGKGKNNPLDKEATPENLKDIALKKGMNPKMLTEFVDGSKTMIEMTAVANATGLVPDVRGMHGPRCELSELTSIFSLKEKGGILNEEEVVDYALGTIAPGVFVVVTTENKRLRKDLEYLRMGKGPNYLLHRPYHLASIEVPLSVARAVIYQEPTLVSSGKPVAEAITVAKRDLRVGERIDGIGKFDIYGSIEKASVAHKENLLPLGLAEGAVLKTNVKKGGYITWHQIELEKRSVLLSLRRLQDKLFSPKEN
;
A
#
# COMPACT_ATOMS: atom_id res chain seq x y z
N GLY A 1 -0.96 -3.93 12.58
CA GLY A 1 -2.20 -3.65 11.84
C GLY A 1 -3.36 -4.39 12.48
N ARG A 2 -4.59 -4.12 12.03
CA ARG A 2 -5.83 -4.63 12.64
C ARG A 2 -6.73 -5.28 11.58
N ALA A 3 -7.64 -6.13 12.04
CA ALA A 3 -8.68 -6.72 11.20
C ALA A 3 -9.66 -5.63 10.74
N GLY A 4 -10.33 -5.89 9.61
CA GLY A 4 -11.27 -4.97 8.96
C GLY A 4 -10.65 -3.87 8.10
N ASP A 5 -9.35 -3.58 8.24
CA ASP A 5 -8.63 -2.79 7.24
C ASP A 5 -8.03 -3.71 6.17
N GLU A 6 -7.88 -3.18 4.96
CA GLU A 6 -7.42 -3.91 3.79
C GLU A 6 -6.10 -4.64 4.01
N PRO A 7 -5.06 -4.07 4.66
CA PRO A 7 -3.83 -4.81 4.94
C PRO A 7 -4.03 -6.06 5.80
N GLY A 8 -4.93 -6.00 6.80
CA GLY A 8 -5.25 -7.15 7.64
C GLY A 8 -5.98 -8.24 6.84
N ALA A 9 -6.98 -7.83 6.05
CA ALA A 9 -7.73 -8.75 5.19
C ALA A 9 -6.85 -9.40 4.10
N ILE A 10 -5.92 -8.65 3.51
CA ILE A 10 -4.94 -9.20 2.55
C ILE A 10 -4.04 -10.22 3.23
N LYS A 11 -3.59 -9.95 4.46
CA LYS A 11 -2.73 -10.85 5.21
C LYS A 11 -3.41 -12.20 5.49
N GLU A 12 -4.72 -12.21 5.76
CA GLU A 12 -5.48 -13.46 5.91
C GLU A 12 -5.46 -14.31 4.63
N LEU A 13 -5.72 -13.71 3.46
CA LEU A 13 -5.66 -14.41 2.17
C LEU A 13 -4.24 -14.87 1.84
N TYR A 14 -3.23 -14.03 2.14
CA TYR A 14 -1.82 -14.33 1.93
C TYR A 14 -1.40 -15.53 2.80
N ASP A 15 -1.73 -15.54 4.08
CA ASP A 15 -1.37 -16.63 5.01
C ASP A 15 -2.03 -17.93 4.62
N PHE A 16 -3.31 -17.88 4.22
CA PHE A 16 -4.01 -19.04 3.66
C PHE A 16 -3.28 -19.59 2.43
N ALA A 17 -2.96 -18.73 1.46
CA ALA A 17 -2.28 -19.14 0.24
C ALA A 17 -0.88 -19.73 0.50
N LYS A 18 -0.07 -19.08 1.35
CA LYS A 18 1.27 -19.57 1.72
C LYS A 18 1.20 -20.88 2.48
N SER A 19 0.24 -21.05 3.38
CA SER A 19 0.06 -22.30 4.15
C SER A 19 -0.30 -23.48 3.26
N LEU A 20 -0.99 -23.25 2.15
CA LEU A 20 -1.30 -24.27 1.14
C LEU A 20 -0.16 -24.51 0.12
N GLY A 21 0.96 -23.80 0.24
CA GLY A 21 2.11 -23.95 -0.65
C GLY A 21 1.94 -23.29 -2.02
N PHE A 22 0.99 -22.37 -2.18
CA PHE A 22 0.89 -21.58 -3.40
C PHE A 22 1.99 -20.53 -3.50
N LYS A 23 2.41 -20.23 -4.74
CA LYS A 23 3.25 -19.06 -5.04
C LYS A 23 2.36 -17.84 -5.17
N ILE A 24 2.77 -16.71 -4.61
CA ILE A 24 2.02 -15.45 -4.70
C ILE A 24 2.48 -14.72 -5.95
N VAL A 25 1.55 -14.35 -6.83
CA VAL A 25 1.85 -13.53 -8.01
C VAL A 25 1.69 -12.06 -7.64
N ALA A 26 0.53 -11.69 -7.09
CA ALA A 26 0.24 -10.34 -6.63
C ALA A 26 -0.73 -10.35 -5.45
N ALA A 27 -0.64 -9.37 -4.56
CA ALA A 27 -1.60 -9.16 -3.48
C ALA A 27 -2.01 -7.69 -3.43
N GLY A 28 -3.30 -7.41 -3.20
CA GLY A 28 -3.78 -6.05 -3.36
C GLY A 28 -5.21 -5.79 -2.93
N LYS A 29 -5.66 -4.58 -3.21
CA LYS A 29 -7.03 -4.11 -2.96
C LYS A 29 -7.67 -3.50 -4.19
N GLY A 30 -9.01 -3.50 -4.21
CA GLY A 30 -9.76 -2.65 -5.11
C GLY A 30 -9.83 -1.20 -4.60
N LYS A 31 -9.92 -0.24 -5.53
CA LYS A 31 -10.24 1.17 -5.22
C LYS A 31 -11.40 1.62 -6.10
N ASN A 32 -12.52 1.98 -5.47
CA ASN A 32 -13.73 2.45 -6.15
C ASN A 32 -13.75 3.97 -6.35
N ASN A 33 -13.02 4.71 -5.52
CA ASN A 33 -12.90 6.15 -5.71
C ASN A 33 -12.03 6.43 -6.94
N PRO A 34 -12.33 7.47 -7.73
CA PRO A 34 -11.39 7.98 -8.72
C PRO A 34 -10.01 8.21 -8.09
N LEU A 35 -8.95 7.99 -8.86
CA LEU A 35 -7.61 8.42 -8.48
C LEU A 35 -7.39 9.82 -9.04
N ASP A 36 -7.34 10.81 -8.16
CA ASP A 36 -7.04 12.18 -8.54
C ASP A 36 -6.00 12.74 -7.56
N LYS A 37 -4.75 12.76 -8.02
CA LYS A 37 -3.59 13.23 -7.25
C LYS A 37 -3.69 14.72 -6.91
N GLU A 38 -4.54 15.47 -7.60
CA GLU A 38 -4.75 16.91 -7.40
C GLU A 38 -5.90 17.20 -6.43
N ALA A 39 -6.59 16.17 -5.94
CA ALA A 39 -7.68 16.34 -5.01
C ALA A 39 -7.24 17.08 -3.73
N THR A 40 -8.09 18.01 -3.30
CA THR A 40 -7.91 18.79 -2.07
C THR A 40 -9.15 18.69 -1.18
N PRO A 41 -9.03 18.97 0.13
CA PRO A 41 -10.19 19.04 1.02
C PRO A 41 -11.26 20.03 0.57
N GLU A 42 -10.85 21.08 -0.13
CA GLU A 42 -11.74 22.11 -0.66
C GLU A 42 -12.59 21.56 -1.81
N ASN A 43 -11.94 20.98 -2.83
CA ASN A 43 -12.64 20.44 -4.01
C ASN A 43 -13.56 19.27 -3.66
N LEU A 44 -13.26 18.55 -2.58
CA LEU A 44 -14.02 17.39 -2.12
C LEU A 44 -14.99 17.69 -0.98
N LYS A 45 -15.05 18.94 -0.49
CA LYS A 45 -15.82 19.32 0.71
C LYS A 45 -17.28 18.89 0.61
N ASP A 46 -17.97 19.24 -0.48
CA ASP A 46 -19.40 18.97 -0.63
C ASP A 46 -19.69 17.47 -0.75
N ILE A 47 -18.83 16.74 -1.46
CA ILE A 47 -18.94 15.29 -1.59
C ILE A 47 -18.72 14.61 -0.23
N ALA A 48 -17.71 15.06 0.52
CA ALA A 48 -17.40 14.53 1.84
C ALA A 48 -18.56 14.76 2.82
N LEU A 49 -19.11 15.99 2.87
CA LEU A 49 -20.22 16.33 3.75
C LEU A 49 -21.49 15.54 3.40
N LYS A 50 -21.82 15.38 2.12
CA LYS A 50 -22.95 14.52 1.69
C LYS A 50 -22.78 13.06 2.11
N LYS A 51 -21.54 12.58 2.22
CA LYS A 51 -21.20 11.23 2.69
C LYS A 51 -21.00 11.13 4.21
N GLY A 52 -21.17 12.22 4.96
CA GLY A 52 -20.90 12.25 6.40
C GLY A 52 -19.43 12.02 6.75
N MET A 53 -18.50 12.35 5.83
CA MET A 53 -17.07 12.08 5.95
C MET A 53 -16.28 13.38 6.13
N ASN A 54 -15.14 13.29 6.83
CA ASN A 54 -14.18 14.40 6.90
C ASN A 54 -13.55 14.65 5.51
N PRO A 55 -13.51 15.89 4.98
CA PRO A 55 -12.90 16.18 3.68
C PRO A 55 -11.43 15.79 3.56
N LYS A 56 -10.63 15.92 4.63
CA LYS A 56 -9.23 15.45 4.67
C LYS A 56 -9.13 13.95 4.42
N MET A 57 -10.01 13.19 5.08
CA MET A 57 -10.09 11.73 4.94
C MET A 57 -10.52 11.33 3.52
N LEU A 58 -11.54 11.99 2.95
CA LEU A 58 -11.92 11.70 1.57
C LEU A 58 -10.78 12.04 0.60
N THR A 59 -10.03 13.10 0.86
CA THR A 59 -8.89 13.52 0.03
C THR A 59 -7.79 12.46 -0.01
N GLU A 60 -7.37 11.91 1.13
CA GLU A 60 -6.34 10.84 1.13
C GLU A 60 -6.81 9.55 0.44
N PHE A 61 -8.13 9.32 0.39
CA PHE A 61 -8.70 8.20 -0.36
C PHE A 61 -8.71 8.46 -1.86
N VAL A 62 -8.94 9.71 -2.28
CA VAL A 62 -9.02 10.11 -3.70
C VAL A 62 -7.63 10.29 -4.29
N ASP A 63 -6.72 10.98 -3.59
CA ASP A 63 -5.34 11.21 -4.06
C ASP A 63 -4.44 9.96 -4.02
N GLY A 64 -4.93 8.89 -3.39
CA GLY A 64 -4.30 7.58 -3.37
C GLY A 64 -3.34 7.36 -2.20
N SER A 65 -3.09 8.38 -1.37
CA SER A 65 -2.18 8.27 -0.22
C SER A 65 -2.53 7.09 0.69
N LYS A 66 -3.82 6.88 0.96
CA LYS A 66 -4.29 5.75 1.77
C LYS A 66 -3.91 4.39 1.16
N THR A 67 -4.12 4.22 -0.14
CA THR A 67 -3.74 3.01 -0.87
C THR A 67 -2.25 2.74 -0.75
N MET A 68 -1.40 3.77 -0.91
CA MET A 68 0.05 3.61 -0.83
C MET A 68 0.50 3.20 0.57
N ILE A 69 -0.08 3.80 1.62
CA ILE A 69 0.20 3.45 3.02
C ILE A 69 -0.21 2.00 3.29
N GLU A 70 -1.38 1.59 2.83
CA GLU A 70 -1.89 0.24 3.03
C GLU A 70 -1.05 -0.82 2.31
N MET A 71 -0.71 -0.59 1.04
CA MET A 71 0.13 -1.53 0.30
C MET A 71 1.56 -1.58 0.83
N THR A 72 2.07 -0.46 1.37
CA THR A 72 3.36 -0.46 2.10
C THR A 72 3.29 -1.32 3.36
N ALA A 73 2.17 -1.27 4.09
CA ALA A 73 1.98 -2.11 5.27
C ALA A 73 1.88 -3.60 4.91
N VAL A 74 1.20 -3.94 3.81
CA VAL A 74 1.17 -5.31 3.27
C VAL A 74 2.57 -5.76 2.90
N ALA A 75 3.27 -5.00 2.06
CA ALA A 75 4.63 -5.29 1.61
C ALA A 75 5.56 -5.58 2.79
N ASN A 76 5.59 -4.69 3.78
CA ASN A 76 6.45 -4.84 4.96
C ASN A 76 6.03 -5.96 5.91
N ALA A 77 4.83 -6.53 5.78
CA ALA A 77 4.37 -7.68 6.56
C ALA A 77 4.54 -9.02 5.83
N THR A 78 4.66 -9.01 4.51
CA THR A 78 4.70 -10.22 3.68
C THR A 78 6.05 -10.44 2.99
N GLY A 79 6.83 -9.38 2.78
CA GLY A 79 8.04 -9.39 1.96
C GLY A 79 7.77 -9.11 0.47
N LEU A 80 6.51 -9.00 0.07
CA LEU A 80 6.13 -8.59 -1.29
C LEU A 80 6.57 -7.15 -1.57
N VAL A 81 6.83 -6.79 -2.82
CA VAL A 81 7.35 -5.46 -3.20
C VAL A 81 6.50 -4.76 -4.25
N PRO A 82 6.51 -3.42 -4.36
CA PRO A 82 5.93 -2.77 -5.54
C PRO A 82 6.79 -3.10 -6.77
N ASP A 83 6.16 -3.55 -7.86
CA ASP A 83 6.87 -3.84 -9.13
C ASP A 83 7.48 -2.57 -9.75
N VAL A 84 6.76 -1.45 -9.63
CA VAL A 84 7.17 -0.12 -10.07
C VAL A 84 6.81 0.93 -9.02
N ARG A 85 7.49 2.09 -9.03
CA ARG A 85 7.15 3.23 -8.15
C ARG A 85 5.69 3.61 -8.32
N GLY A 86 4.95 3.65 -7.21
CA GLY A 86 3.53 3.95 -7.18
C GLY A 86 2.59 2.79 -7.55
N MET A 87 3.14 1.61 -7.84
CA MET A 87 2.42 0.43 -8.37
C MET A 87 1.77 0.70 -9.74
N HIS A 88 1.21 -0.32 -10.38
CA HIS A 88 0.61 -0.17 -11.70
C HIS A 88 -0.79 0.45 -11.65
N GLY A 89 -1.62 0.03 -10.69
CA GLY A 89 -2.97 0.56 -10.54
C GLY A 89 -3.87 0.40 -11.77
N PRO A 90 -3.90 -0.78 -12.46
CA PRO A 90 -4.68 -0.96 -13.67
C PRO A 90 -6.18 -0.71 -13.44
N ARG A 91 -6.87 -0.27 -14.50
CA ARG A 91 -8.34 -0.29 -14.52
C ARG A 91 -8.81 -1.63 -15.06
N CYS A 92 -9.57 -2.38 -14.25
CA CYS A 92 -10.07 -3.69 -14.65
C CYS A 92 -11.25 -4.16 -13.80
N GLU A 93 -11.94 -5.17 -14.32
CA GLU A 93 -12.99 -5.91 -13.62
C GLU A 93 -12.39 -7.07 -12.80
N LEU A 94 -13.17 -7.60 -11.85
CA LEU A 94 -12.74 -8.71 -10.98
C LEU A 94 -12.30 -9.95 -11.79
N SER A 95 -12.97 -10.24 -12.90
CA SER A 95 -12.66 -11.39 -13.77
C SER A 95 -11.34 -11.27 -14.52
N GLU A 96 -10.76 -10.09 -14.61
CA GLU A 96 -9.53 -9.81 -15.37
C GLU A 96 -8.28 -9.81 -14.47
N LEU A 97 -8.45 -9.87 -13.14
CA LEU A 97 -7.33 -9.77 -12.20
C LEU A 97 -6.24 -10.81 -12.44
N THR A 98 -6.61 -12.06 -12.75
CA THR A 98 -5.64 -13.15 -12.93
C THR A 98 -4.83 -13.05 -14.22
N SER A 99 -5.39 -12.45 -15.27
CA SER A 99 -4.70 -12.22 -16.54
C SER A 99 -3.85 -10.96 -16.50
N ILE A 100 -4.38 -9.87 -15.91
CA ILE A 100 -3.68 -8.59 -15.80
C ILE A 100 -2.49 -8.71 -14.84
N PHE A 101 -2.70 -9.23 -13.63
CA PHE A 101 -1.63 -9.50 -12.68
C PHE A 101 -0.94 -10.82 -13.02
N SER A 102 -0.23 -10.78 -14.14
CA SER A 102 0.64 -11.82 -14.66
C SER A 102 1.90 -11.16 -15.23
N LEU A 103 2.96 -11.94 -15.43
CA LEU A 103 4.18 -11.45 -16.05
C LEU A 103 3.92 -10.95 -17.47
N LYS A 104 4.66 -9.92 -17.90
CA LYS A 104 4.59 -9.37 -19.27
C LYS A 104 4.80 -10.43 -20.35
N GLU A 105 5.73 -11.37 -20.13
CA GLU A 105 5.97 -12.50 -21.04
C GLU A 105 4.76 -13.44 -21.18
N LYS A 106 3.84 -13.42 -20.21
CA LYS A 106 2.57 -14.18 -20.19
C LYS A 106 1.38 -13.31 -20.56
N GLY A 107 1.60 -12.09 -21.07
CA GLY A 107 0.56 -11.15 -21.49
C GLY A 107 -0.05 -10.27 -20.40
N GLY A 108 0.51 -10.30 -19.18
CA GLY A 108 0.10 -9.38 -18.09
C GLY A 108 0.95 -8.10 -18.04
N ILE A 109 0.90 -7.41 -16.90
CA ILE A 109 1.55 -6.10 -16.73
C ILE A 109 2.83 -6.14 -15.88
N LEU A 110 3.09 -7.25 -15.18
CA LEU A 110 4.13 -7.34 -14.16
C LEU A 110 5.52 -7.63 -14.75
N ASN A 111 6.57 -7.01 -14.20
CA ASN A 111 7.95 -7.41 -14.50
C ASN A 111 8.41 -8.59 -13.65
N GLU A 112 7.87 -8.73 -12.43
CA GLU A 112 8.15 -9.83 -11.50
C GLU A 112 6.89 -10.31 -10.75
N GLU A 113 6.93 -11.53 -10.20
CA GLU A 113 5.91 -12.06 -9.29
C GLU A 113 6.21 -11.60 -7.85
N GLU A 114 5.40 -12.01 -6.87
CA GLU A 114 5.53 -11.61 -5.46
C GLU A 114 5.42 -10.09 -5.22
N VAL A 115 4.44 -9.46 -5.88
CA VAL A 115 4.24 -8.00 -5.81
C VAL A 115 3.04 -7.56 -4.97
N VAL A 116 3.07 -6.32 -4.47
CA VAL A 116 1.87 -5.60 -4.03
C VAL A 116 1.39 -4.65 -5.12
N ASP A 117 0.08 -4.59 -5.33
CA ASP A 117 -0.54 -3.64 -6.26
C ASP A 117 -1.98 -3.30 -5.84
N TYR A 118 -2.66 -2.45 -6.60
CA TYR A 118 -4.08 -2.16 -6.44
C TYR A 118 -4.75 -2.13 -7.81
N ALA A 119 -6.07 -2.18 -7.84
CA ALA A 119 -6.82 -2.07 -9.09
C ALA A 119 -7.98 -1.08 -8.97
N LEU A 120 -8.20 -0.34 -10.04
CA LEU A 120 -9.31 0.61 -10.21
C LEU A 120 -10.46 -0.12 -10.91
N GLY A 121 -11.69 0.00 -10.40
CA GLY A 121 -12.84 -0.67 -11.00
C GLY A 121 -13.78 -1.24 -9.93
N THR A 122 -14.61 -2.20 -10.32
CA THR A 122 -15.67 -2.82 -9.50
C THR A 122 -15.12 -3.92 -8.55
N ILE A 123 -13.95 -3.70 -7.97
CA ILE A 123 -13.26 -4.68 -7.13
C ILE A 123 -13.50 -4.39 -5.65
N ALA A 124 -13.67 -3.11 -5.27
CA ALA A 124 -13.97 -2.77 -3.88
C ALA A 124 -15.49 -2.82 -3.61
N PRO A 125 -15.92 -2.99 -2.35
CA PRO A 125 -15.08 -3.24 -1.18
C PRO A 125 -14.44 -4.64 -1.24
N GLY A 126 -13.22 -4.76 -0.71
CA GLY A 126 -12.54 -6.06 -0.66
C GLY A 126 -11.09 -6.03 -1.08
N VAL A 127 -10.51 -7.23 -1.06
CA VAL A 127 -9.09 -7.48 -1.25
C VAL A 127 -8.87 -8.76 -2.04
N PHE A 128 -7.74 -8.86 -2.73
CA PHE A 128 -7.42 -10.00 -3.56
C PHE A 128 -5.98 -10.49 -3.36
N VAL A 129 -5.77 -11.77 -3.64
CA VAL A 129 -4.46 -12.38 -3.84
C VAL A 129 -4.53 -13.24 -5.10
N VAL A 130 -3.66 -12.95 -6.07
CA VAL A 130 -3.46 -13.78 -7.25
C VAL A 130 -2.36 -14.78 -6.93
N VAL A 131 -2.67 -16.07 -7.09
CA VAL A 131 -1.76 -17.18 -6.76
C VAL A 131 -1.47 -18.04 -7.99
N THR A 132 -0.34 -18.73 -7.97
CA THR A 132 0.00 -19.72 -9.00
C THR A 132 0.57 -21.00 -8.38
N THR A 133 0.59 -22.08 -9.18
CA THR A 133 1.21 -23.35 -8.83
C THR A 133 1.78 -24.02 -10.07
N GLU A 134 2.90 -24.71 -9.93
CA GLU A 134 3.49 -25.57 -10.98
C GLU A 134 2.97 -27.02 -10.91
N ASN A 135 2.26 -27.38 -9.83
CA ASN A 135 1.76 -28.72 -9.64
C ASN A 135 0.57 -29.00 -10.59
N LYS A 136 0.81 -29.84 -11.60
CA LYS A 136 -0.18 -30.21 -12.62
C LYS A 136 -1.44 -30.86 -12.04
N ARG A 137 -1.34 -31.59 -10.93
CA ARG A 137 -2.51 -32.18 -10.26
C ARG A 137 -3.36 -31.08 -9.62
N LEU A 138 -2.74 -30.17 -8.86
CA LEU A 138 -3.44 -29.04 -8.26
C LEU A 138 -4.12 -28.17 -9.33
N ARG A 139 -3.49 -27.95 -10.49
CA ARG A 139 -4.14 -27.20 -11.58
C ARG A 139 -5.43 -27.87 -12.08
N LYS A 140 -5.42 -29.19 -12.26
CA LYS A 140 -6.61 -29.96 -12.65
C LYS A 140 -7.69 -29.88 -11.58
N ASP A 141 -7.31 -30.01 -10.31
CA ASP A 141 -8.24 -29.93 -9.18
C ASP A 141 -8.85 -28.53 -9.07
N LEU A 142 -8.05 -27.47 -9.24
CA LEU A 142 -8.53 -26.08 -9.24
C LEU A 142 -9.46 -25.78 -10.42
N GLU A 143 -9.17 -26.29 -11.61
CA GLU A 143 -10.07 -26.17 -12.77
C GLU A 143 -11.41 -26.90 -12.52
N TYR A 144 -11.35 -28.12 -11.97
CA TYR A 144 -12.54 -28.87 -11.55
C TYR A 144 -13.38 -28.11 -10.51
N LEU A 145 -12.70 -27.47 -9.54
CA LEU A 145 -13.30 -26.60 -8.52
C LEU A 145 -13.70 -25.21 -9.05
N ARG A 146 -13.68 -24.99 -10.36
CA ARG A 146 -14.13 -23.74 -11.03
C ARG A 146 -13.32 -22.50 -10.67
N MET A 147 -12.06 -22.65 -10.25
CA MET A 147 -11.14 -21.53 -9.99
C MET A 147 -10.56 -20.92 -11.27
N GLY A 148 -10.84 -21.51 -12.44
CA GLY A 148 -10.32 -21.10 -13.74
C GLY A 148 -9.31 -22.10 -14.31
N LYS A 149 -8.87 -21.88 -15.54
CA LYS A 149 -7.93 -22.77 -16.25
C LYS A 149 -6.48 -22.65 -15.77
N GLY A 150 -6.17 -21.62 -14.98
CA GLY A 150 -4.82 -21.31 -14.54
C GLY A 150 -3.95 -20.68 -15.65
N PRO A 151 -2.63 -20.54 -15.40
CA PRO A 151 -1.93 -20.97 -14.19
C PRO A 151 -2.13 -20.05 -12.98
N ASN A 152 -2.76 -18.89 -13.17
CA ASN A 152 -3.08 -17.93 -12.12
C ASN A 152 -4.52 -18.11 -11.65
N TYR A 153 -4.74 -18.01 -10.34
CA TYR A 153 -6.02 -18.19 -9.68
C TYR A 153 -6.28 -17.05 -8.70
N LEU A 154 -7.54 -16.70 -8.50
CA LEU A 154 -7.94 -15.58 -7.67
C LEU A 154 -8.46 -16.05 -6.32
N LEU A 155 -7.86 -15.57 -5.24
CA LEU A 155 -8.46 -15.55 -3.91
C LEU A 155 -9.01 -14.15 -3.66
N HIS A 156 -10.31 -14.04 -3.41
CA HIS A 156 -10.99 -12.76 -3.25
C HIS A 156 -11.83 -12.75 -1.98
N ARG A 157 -11.68 -11.69 -1.18
CA ARG A 157 -12.56 -11.38 -0.07
C ARG A 157 -13.35 -10.12 -0.42
N PRO A 158 -14.65 -10.21 -0.79
CA PRO A 158 -15.45 -9.10 -1.31
C PRO A 158 -15.94 -8.14 -0.21
N TYR A 159 -15.27 -8.09 0.93
CA TYR A 159 -15.64 -7.25 2.07
C TYR A 159 -14.47 -7.03 3.02
N HIS A 160 -14.58 -5.96 3.79
CA HIS A 160 -13.87 -5.70 5.03
C HIS A 160 -14.72 -4.71 5.82
N LEU A 161 -14.89 -4.92 7.13
CA LEU A 161 -15.88 -4.20 7.94
C LEU A 161 -15.23 -3.13 8.85
N ALA A 162 -14.05 -2.66 8.47
CA ALA A 162 -13.33 -1.58 9.14
C ALA A 162 -13.27 -1.78 10.67
N SER A 163 -13.88 -0.89 11.46
CA SER A 163 -13.84 -0.94 12.92
C SER A 163 -14.58 -2.14 13.52
N ILE A 164 -15.54 -2.74 12.81
CA ILE A 164 -16.38 -3.84 13.31
C ILE A 164 -15.57 -5.12 13.53
N GLU A 165 -14.50 -5.34 12.75
CA GLU A 165 -13.64 -6.52 12.89
C GLU A 165 -12.53 -6.34 13.94
N VAL A 166 -12.29 -5.13 14.45
CA VAL A 166 -11.19 -4.84 15.40
C VAL A 166 -11.24 -5.70 16.68
N PRO A 167 -12.41 -6.01 17.27
CA PRO A 167 -12.49 -6.92 18.41
C PRO A 167 -11.86 -8.30 18.13
N LEU A 168 -11.86 -8.78 16.88
CA LEU A 168 -11.21 -10.04 16.51
C LEU A 168 -9.69 -9.95 16.65
N SER A 169 -9.08 -8.81 16.29
CA SER A 169 -7.64 -8.58 16.53
C SER A 169 -7.30 -8.61 18.02
N VAL A 170 -8.15 -8.02 18.86
CA VAL A 170 -7.97 -8.02 20.32
C VAL A 170 -8.06 -9.44 20.87
N ALA A 171 -9.11 -10.18 20.47
CA ALA A 171 -9.29 -11.57 20.88
C ALA A 171 -8.10 -12.44 20.45
N ARG A 172 -7.63 -12.32 19.21
CA ARG A 172 -6.46 -13.08 18.73
C ARG A 172 -5.18 -12.76 19.51
N ALA A 173 -4.93 -11.48 19.77
CA ALA A 173 -3.74 -11.06 20.52
C ALA A 173 -3.76 -11.56 21.97
N VAL A 174 -4.91 -11.58 22.64
CA VAL A 174 -5.01 -11.99 24.04
C VAL A 174 -5.11 -13.51 24.20
N ILE A 175 -5.92 -14.18 23.37
CA ILE A 175 -6.21 -15.62 23.50
C ILE A 175 -5.12 -16.46 22.84
N TYR A 176 -4.73 -16.10 21.62
CA TYR A 176 -3.79 -16.89 20.81
C TYR A 176 -2.38 -16.31 20.78
N GLN A 177 -2.17 -15.10 21.33
CA GLN A 177 -0.90 -14.37 21.25
C GLN A 177 -0.45 -14.12 19.81
N GLU A 178 -1.42 -13.97 18.90
CA GLU A 178 -1.16 -13.80 17.47
C GLU A 178 -1.50 -12.38 17.01
N PRO A 179 -0.59 -11.72 16.27
CA PRO A 179 -0.91 -10.45 15.62
C PRO A 179 -1.76 -10.67 14.36
N THR A 180 -2.66 -9.74 14.06
CA THR A 180 -3.35 -9.73 12.76
C THR A 180 -2.42 -9.31 11.62
N LEU A 181 -1.57 -8.31 11.85
CA LEU A 181 -0.58 -7.85 10.89
C LEU A 181 0.60 -7.25 11.64
N VAL A 182 1.80 -7.76 11.38
CA VAL A 182 3.06 -7.27 11.94
C VAL A 182 4.09 -7.22 10.81
N SER A 183 5.01 -6.25 10.86
CA SER A 183 6.12 -6.22 9.91
C SER A 183 7.01 -7.45 10.10
N SER A 184 7.40 -8.12 9.02
CA SER A 184 8.16 -9.38 9.06
C SER A 184 9.66 -9.20 9.29
N GLY A 185 10.15 -7.96 9.36
CA GLY A 185 11.55 -7.64 9.61
C GLY A 185 11.95 -6.28 9.04
N LYS A 186 13.08 -6.26 8.34
CA LYS A 186 13.55 -5.06 7.62
C LYS A 186 12.51 -4.63 6.58
N PRO A 187 12.15 -3.33 6.51
CA PRO A 187 11.22 -2.84 5.49
C PRO A 187 11.68 -3.19 4.07
N VAL A 188 10.76 -3.66 3.24
CA VAL A 188 10.96 -3.92 1.80
C VAL A 188 10.32 -2.84 0.93
N ALA A 189 9.40 -2.05 1.49
CA ALA A 189 8.79 -0.90 0.84
C ALA A 189 8.70 0.32 1.78
N GLU A 190 8.63 1.51 1.19
CA GLU A 190 8.46 2.78 1.87
C GLU A 190 7.32 3.57 1.22
N ALA A 191 6.45 4.16 2.05
CA ALA A 191 5.50 5.17 1.59
C ALA A 191 6.24 6.51 1.49
N ILE A 192 6.41 7.02 0.28
CA ILE A 192 7.22 8.20 -0.04
C ILE A 192 6.36 9.42 -0.33
N THR A 193 6.95 10.60 -0.18
CA THR A 193 6.25 11.89 -0.29
C THR A 193 6.40 12.50 -1.68
N VAL A 194 5.28 12.94 -2.26
CA VAL A 194 5.23 13.66 -3.54
C VAL A 194 4.56 15.01 -3.37
N ALA A 195 5.11 16.06 -3.98
CA ALA A 195 4.50 17.38 -3.99
C ALA A 195 3.23 17.39 -4.87
N LYS A 196 2.11 17.80 -4.29
CA LYS A 196 0.80 17.95 -4.96
C LYS A 196 0.70 19.25 -5.75
N ARG A 197 1.42 20.28 -5.31
CA ARG A 197 1.57 21.59 -5.96
C ARG A 197 3.05 22.01 -5.96
N ASP A 198 3.36 23.13 -6.60
CA ASP A 198 4.66 23.77 -6.43
C ASP A 198 4.81 24.23 -4.96
N LEU A 199 5.90 23.81 -4.32
CA LEU A 199 6.27 24.16 -2.94
C LEU A 199 7.54 25.02 -2.97
N ARG A 200 7.57 26.07 -2.16
CA ARG A 200 8.69 27.02 -2.10
C ARG A 200 9.51 26.82 -0.83
N VAL A 201 10.78 27.24 -0.88
CA VAL A 201 11.64 27.33 0.30
C VAL A 201 10.96 28.12 1.42
N GLY A 202 11.09 27.65 2.65
CA GLY A 202 10.47 28.21 3.85
C GLY A 202 9.01 27.79 4.08
N GLU A 203 8.32 27.21 3.10
CA GLU A 203 6.97 26.69 3.30
C GLU A 203 6.99 25.47 4.24
N ARG A 204 5.93 25.33 5.03
CA ARG A 204 5.71 24.19 5.93
C ARG A 204 4.65 23.28 5.33
N ILE A 205 4.99 22.00 5.16
CA ILE A 205 4.10 20.98 4.60
C ILE A 205 2.89 20.78 5.52
N ASP A 206 1.69 20.89 4.95
CA ASP A 206 0.44 20.78 5.67
C ASP A 206 0.06 19.34 6.06
N GLY A 207 0.42 18.32 5.28
CA GLY A 207 0.27 16.90 5.62
C GLY A 207 -0.68 16.11 4.71
N ILE A 208 -0.85 14.82 5.03
CA ILE A 208 -1.60 13.86 4.20
C ILE A 208 -3.08 14.28 4.08
N GLY A 209 -3.65 14.12 2.88
CA GLY A 209 -5.05 14.44 2.62
C GLY A 209 -5.34 15.95 2.64
N LYS A 210 -4.32 16.79 2.51
CA LYS A 210 -4.45 18.25 2.40
C LYS A 210 -3.91 18.73 1.03
N PHE A 211 -3.28 19.91 0.96
CA PHE A 211 -2.99 20.64 -0.27
C PHE A 211 -1.56 20.43 -0.79
N ASP A 212 -0.59 20.13 0.08
CA ASP A 212 0.82 20.22 -0.33
C ASP A 212 1.37 18.93 -0.90
N ILE A 213 0.89 17.78 -0.41
CA ILE A 213 1.50 16.47 -0.69
C ILE A 213 0.47 15.37 -0.89
N TYR A 214 0.91 14.29 -1.55
CA TYR A 214 0.25 12.98 -1.57
C TYR A 214 1.31 11.87 -1.48
N GLY A 215 0.87 10.65 -1.21
CA GLY A 215 1.71 9.47 -1.08
C GLY A 215 1.98 8.74 -2.39
N SER A 216 3.17 8.16 -2.51
CA SER A 216 3.49 7.07 -3.44
C SER A 216 4.16 5.93 -2.66
N ILE A 217 4.40 4.79 -3.30
CA ILE A 217 5.14 3.66 -2.72
C ILE A 217 6.38 3.37 -3.55
N GLU A 218 7.46 2.95 -2.90
CA GLU A 218 8.69 2.53 -3.56
C GLU A 218 9.35 1.39 -2.76
N LYS A 219 10.16 0.56 -3.44
CA LYS A 219 11.05 -0.40 -2.78
C LYS A 219 11.93 0.33 -1.76
N ALA A 220 12.03 -0.19 -0.54
CA ALA A 220 12.76 0.48 0.55
C ALA A 220 14.24 0.73 0.19
N SER A 221 14.86 -0.17 -0.57
CA SER A 221 16.23 -0.02 -1.07
C SER A 221 16.40 1.19 -1.99
N VAL A 222 15.44 1.41 -2.90
CA VAL A 222 15.43 2.55 -3.82
C VAL A 222 15.12 3.83 -3.06
N ALA A 223 14.12 3.82 -2.18
CA ALA A 223 13.78 4.97 -1.35
C ALA A 223 14.95 5.43 -0.48
N HIS A 224 15.71 4.49 0.07
CA HIS A 224 16.94 4.79 0.81
C HIS A 224 18.04 5.38 -0.09
N LYS A 225 18.32 4.73 -1.24
CA LYS A 225 19.34 5.19 -2.20
C LYS A 225 19.06 6.59 -2.73
N GLU A 226 17.80 6.90 -3.02
CA GLU A 226 17.35 8.22 -3.52
C GLU A 226 17.05 9.21 -2.39
N ASN A 227 17.23 8.80 -1.13
CA ASN A 227 17.00 9.61 0.07
C ASN A 227 15.58 10.21 0.13
N LEU A 228 14.58 9.45 -0.31
CA LEU A 228 13.17 9.86 -0.36
C LEU A 228 12.60 10.02 1.06
N LEU A 229 11.80 11.07 1.26
CA LEU A 229 11.18 11.38 2.55
C LEU A 229 9.98 10.44 2.81
N PRO A 230 9.99 9.67 3.92
CA PRO A 230 8.84 8.89 4.35
C PRO A 230 7.64 9.78 4.59
N LEU A 231 6.50 9.42 3.99
CA LEU A 231 5.26 10.20 4.02
C LEU A 231 4.80 10.55 5.43
N GLY A 232 4.94 9.61 6.37
CA GLY A 232 4.56 9.82 7.78
C GLY A 232 5.39 10.89 8.50
N LEU A 233 6.53 11.32 7.96
CA LEU A 233 7.39 12.36 8.53
C LEU A 233 7.22 13.72 7.86
N ALA A 234 6.42 13.81 6.78
CA ALA A 234 6.35 15.02 5.98
C ALA A 234 5.52 16.14 6.64
N GLU A 235 4.48 15.82 7.40
CA GLU A 235 3.63 16.83 8.05
C GLU A 235 4.46 17.71 9.01
N GLY A 236 4.41 19.02 8.79
CA GLY A 236 5.15 20.00 9.57
C GLY A 236 6.61 20.18 9.16
N ALA A 237 7.13 19.43 8.17
CA ALA A 237 8.47 19.65 7.63
C ALA A 237 8.56 21.02 6.92
N VAL A 238 9.69 21.70 7.03
CA VAL A 238 9.95 23.00 6.36
C VAL A 238 10.84 22.78 5.14
N LEU A 239 10.46 23.33 3.99
CA LEU A 239 11.22 23.19 2.75
C LEU A 239 12.50 24.04 2.79
N LYS A 240 13.64 23.43 2.46
CA LYS A 240 14.94 24.10 2.29
C LYS A 240 15.22 24.47 0.83
N THR A 241 14.50 23.86 -0.11
CA THR A 241 14.60 24.10 -1.54
C THR A 241 13.21 24.08 -2.17
N ASN A 242 13.04 24.75 -3.31
CA ASN A 242 11.80 24.65 -4.07
C ASN A 242 11.59 23.22 -4.61
N VAL A 243 10.36 22.75 -4.62
CA VAL A 243 9.95 21.45 -5.20
C VAL A 243 8.79 21.70 -6.15
N LYS A 244 8.91 21.20 -7.38
CA LYS A 244 7.84 21.32 -8.38
C LYS A 244 6.75 20.28 -8.13
N LYS A 245 5.51 20.61 -8.53
CA LYS A 245 4.39 19.66 -8.55
C LYS A 245 4.80 18.34 -9.21
N GLY A 246 4.46 17.23 -8.58
CA GLY A 246 4.85 15.88 -9.00
C GLY A 246 6.27 15.46 -8.60
N GLY A 247 7.08 16.37 -8.05
CA GLY A 247 8.42 16.08 -7.56
C GLY A 247 8.40 15.27 -6.26
N TYR A 248 9.28 14.28 -6.16
CA TYR A 248 9.50 13.52 -4.92
C TYR A 248 10.30 14.36 -3.92
N ILE A 249 9.83 14.42 -2.68
CA ILE A 249 10.50 15.16 -1.61
C ILE A 249 11.54 14.25 -0.95
N THR A 250 12.75 14.74 -0.79
CA THR A 250 13.85 14.03 -0.14
C THR A 250 14.18 14.60 1.24
N TRP A 251 14.87 13.82 2.08
CA TRP A 251 15.37 14.29 3.38
C TRP A 251 16.27 15.53 3.28
N HIS A 252 17.04 15.66 2.20
CA HIS A 252 17.92 16.81 2.01
C HIS A 252 17.15 18.10 1.70
N GLN A 253 15.92 18.02 1.22
CA GLN A 253 15.12 19.19 0.83
C GLN A 253 14.28 19.73 1.98
N ILE A 254 14.31 19.10 3.15
CA ILE A 254 13.46 19.45 4.28
C ILE A 254 14.24 19.61 5.58
N GLU A 255 13.66 20.36 6.50
CA GLU A 255 14.02 20.45 7.91
C GLU A 255 12.86 19.91 8.74
N LEU A 256 13.15 18.95 9.63
CA LEU A 256 12.16 18.36 10.54
C LEU A 256 12.32 18.92 11.94
N GLU A 257 11.20 18.98 12.65
CA GLU A 257 11.17 19.31 14.08
C GLU A 257 12.03 18.32 14.87
N LYS A 258 13.00 18.84 15.62
CA LYS A 258 13.98 18.01 16.35
C LYS A 258 13.35 17.27 17.52
N ARG A 259 12.25 17.80 18.08
CA ARG A 259 11.53 17.22 19.22
C ARG A 259 10.40 16.25 18.82
N SER A 260 10.54 15.56 17.68
CA SER A 260 9.56 14.56 17.23
C SER A 260 9.89 13.16 17.75
N VAL A 261 8.95 12.57 18.51
CA VAL A 261 9.02 11.15 18.93
C VAL A 261 9.06 10.24 17.71
N LEU A 262 8.22 10.50 16.70
CA LEU A 262 8.17 9.71 15.47
C LEU A 262 9.51 9.73 14.73
N LEU A 263 10.14 10.91 14.61
CA LEU A 263 11.47 11.03 14.00
C LEU A 263 12.54 10.26 14.81
N SER A 264 12.45 10.32 16.14
CA SER A 264 13.38 9.62 17.02
C SER A 264 13.26 8.10 16.86
N LEU A 265 12.03 7.57 16.84
CA LEU A 265 11.75 6.16 16.59
C LEU A 265 12.19 5.73 15.18
N ARG A 266 11.94 6.55 14.16
CA ARG A 266 12.40 6.27 12.81
C ARG A 266 13.93 6.16 12.75
N ARG A 267 14.66 7.09 13.37
CA ARG A 267 16.13 7.03 13.44
C ARG A 267 16.64 5.79 14.17
N LEU A 268 15.95 5.34 15.22
CA LEU A 268 16.28 4.07 15.90
C LEU A 268 16.03 2.87 14.98
N GLN A 269 14.93 2.87 14.23
CA GLN A 269 14.63 1.85 13.23
C GLN A 269 15.70 1.81 12.12
N ASP A 270 16.09 2.98 11.58
CA ASP A 270 17.14 3.07 10.56
C ASP A 270 18.47 2.51 11.08
N LYS A 271 18.85 2.84 12.34
CA LYS A 271 20.04 2.28 12.99
C LYS A 271 19.97 0.77 13.17
N LEU A 272 18.80 0.23 13.54
CA LEU A 272 18.60 -1.21 13.73
C LEU A 272 18.80 -2.01 12.43
N PHE A 273 18.42 -1.43 11.28
CA PHE A 273 18.45 -2.10 9.97
C PHE A 273 19.58 -1.63 9.04
N SER A 274 20.43 -0.70 9.51
CA SER A 274 21.67 -0.33 8.83
C SER A 274 22.63 -1.53 8.83
N PRO A 275 23.40 -1.76 7.75
CA PRO A 275 24.49 -2.72 7.79
C PRO A 275 25.40 -2.37 8.98
N LYS A 276 25.73 -3.34 9.83
CA LYS A 276 26.85 -3.15 10.76
C LYS A 276 28.09 -3.00 9.89
N GLU A 277 28.82 -1.89 10.06
CA GLU A 277 30.18 -1.81 9.57
C GLU A 277 30.96 -2.96 10.23
N ASN A 278 31.41 -3.92 9.42
CA ASN A 278 32.35 -4.96 9.85
C ASN A 278 33.77 -4.43 9.60
#